data_AF-U5U0K0-F1
#
_entry.id   AF-U5U0K0-F1
#
_cell.length_a   1.000
_cell.length_b   1.000
_cell.length_c   1.000
_cell.angle_alpha   90.00
_cell.angle_beta   90.00
_cell.angle_gamma   90.00
#
_symmetry.space_group_name_H-M   'P 1'
#
loop_
_entity.id
_entity.type
_entity.pdbx_description
1 polymer ?
#
loop_
_entity_poly.entity_id
_entity_poly.type
_entity_poly.pdbx_seq_one_letter_code
_entity_poly.pdbx_strand_id
1 'polypeptide(L)'
;GALDFGLIVDGAVIITENCLRHLGLASRKQGFLPIEERLHIVFGATREVIRPALFGVFIITAVYLPVFALTGVEGKMFHPMA
;
A
#
# COMPACT_ATOMS: atom_id res chain seq x y z
N GLY A 1 -16.43 0.75 -4.87
CA GLY A 1 -16.53 0.17 -3.52
C GLY A 1 -15.52 -0.95 -3.33
N ALA A 2 -15.85 -2.19 -3.71
CA ALA A 2 -15.04 -3.38 -3.43
C ALA A 2 -13.61 -3.36 -4.02
N LEU A 3 -13.41 -2.74 -5.18
CA LEU A 3 -12.11 -2.70 -5.87
C LEU A 3 -11.07 -1.85 -5.12
N ASP A 4 -11.51 -0.78 -4.46
CA ASP A 4 -10.65 0.14 -3.70
C ASP A 4 -10.23 -0.48 -2.35
N PHE A 5 -11.17 -1.14 -1.65
CA PHE A 5 -10.87 -1.91 -0.44
C PHE A 5 -9.90 -3.07 -0.70
N GLY A 6 -10.09 -3.80 -1.79
CA GLY A 6 -9.18 -4.89 -2.15
C GLY A 6 -7.74 -4.40 -2.34
N LEU A 7 -7.57 -3.26 -3.01
CA LEU A 7 -6.27 -2.66 -3.27
C LEU A 7 -5.58 -2.08 -2.03
N ILE A 8 -6.35 -1.43 -1.16
CA ILE A 8 -5.84 -0.89 0.12
C ILE A 8 -5.43 -2.04 1.06
N VAL A 9 -6.25 -3.10 1.15
CA VAL A 9 -6.00 -4.25 2.02
C VAL A 9 -4.80 -5.07 1.51
N ASP A 10 -4.65 -5.23 0.20
CA ASP A 10 -3.52 -5.97 -0.39
C ASP A 10 -2.17 -5.38 0.05
N GLY A 11 -2.00 -4.05 -0.09
CA GLY A 11 -0.78 -3.38 0.36
C GLY A 11 -0.49 -3.56 1.86
N ALA A 12 -1.53 -3.48 2.70
CA ALA A 12 -1.39 -3.67 4.14
C ALA A 12 -1.04 -5.12 4.51
N VAL A 13 -1.65 -6.10 3.84
CA VAL A 13 -1.39 -7.53 4.08
C VAL A 13 0.03 -7.89 3.67
N ILE A 14 0.51 -7.43 2.51
CA ILE A 14 1.89 -7.70 2.05
C ILE A 14 2.93 -7.18 3.06
N ILE A 15 2.75 -5.95 3.57
CA ILE A 15 3.67 -5.37 4.57
C ILE A 15 3.63 -6.18 5.87
N THR A 16 2.43 -6.51 6.33
CA THR A 16 2.23 -7.25 7.59
C THR A 16 2.85 -8.65 7.51
N GLU A 17 2.62 -9.36 6.41
CA GLU A 17 3.18 -10.69 6.18
C GLU A 17 4.71 -10.66 6.09
N ASN A 18 5.29 -9.64 5.45
CA ASN A 18 6.73 -9.46 5.41
C ASN A 18 7.34 -9.23 6.80
N CYS A 19 6.70 -8.39 7.61
CA CYS A 19 7.13 -8.13 8.98
C CYS A 19 7.00 -9.40 9.85
N LEU A 20 5.89 -10.13 9.73
CA LEU A 20 5.65 -11.37 10.47
C LEU A 20 6.66 -12.46 10.11
N ARG A 21 6.98 -12.58 8.81
CA ARG A 21 8.02 -13.49 8.30
C ARG A 21 9.38 -13.19 8.91
N HIS A 22 9.80 -11.93 8.89
CA HIS A 22 11.09 -11.50 9.46
C HIS A 22 11.16 -11.70 10.98
N LEU A 23 10.10 -11.32 11.70
CA LEU A 23 10.01 -11.55 13.15
C LEU A 23 10.03 -13.04 13.50
N GLY A 24 9.32 -13.88 12.75
CA GLY A 24 9.31 -15.33 12.94
C GLY A 24 10.68 -15.97 12.71
N LEU A 25 11.44 -15.48 11.72
CA LEU A 25 12.81 -15.93 11.48
C LEU A 25 13.77 -15.50 12.60
N ALA A 26 13.64 -14.28 13.10
CA ALA A 26 14.47 -13.77 14.19
C ALA A 26 14.17 -14.49 15.53
N SER A 27 12.90 -14.67 15.89
CA SER A 27 12.51 -15.41 17.09
C SER A 27 12.94 -16.87 17.05
N ARG A 28 12.98 -17.52 15.88
CA ARG A 28 13.52 -18.89 15.76
C ARG A 28 15.04 -18.96 16.00
N LYS A 29 15.77 -17.88 15.73
CA LYS A 29 17.24 -17.83 15.92
C LYS A 29 17.65 -17.45 17.34
N GLN A 30 16.97 -16.46 17.94
CA GLN A 30 17.39 -15.85 19.22
C GLN A 30 16.40 -16.10 20.37
N GLY A 31 15.22 -16.69 20.10
CA GLY A 31 14.19 -16.92 21.11
C GLY A 31 13.39 -15.65 21.42
N PHE A 32 13.53 -15.15 22.66
CA PHE A 32 12.81 -13.97 23.12
C PHE A 32 13.46 -12.70 22.59
N LEU A 33 12.74 -11.94 21.76
CA LEU A 33 13.20 -10.65 21.28
C LEU A 33 12.64 -9.50 22.13
N PRO A 34 13.49 -8.61 22.67
CA PRO A 34 13.05 -7.36 23.28
C PRO A 34 12.33 -6.46 22.26
N ILE A 35 11.49 -5.55 22.75
CA ILE A 35 10.63 -4.72 21.89
C ILE A 35 11.43 -3.87 20.90
N GLU A 36 12.59 -3.36 21.31
CA GLU A 36 13.50 -2.57 20.48
C GLU A 36 14.00 -3.36 19.26
N GLU A 37 14.39 -4.61 19.45
CA GLU A 37 14.89 -5.48 18.37
C GLU A 37 13.74 -5.84 17.40
N ARG A 38 12.54 -6.07 17.94
CA ARG A 38 11.33 -6.30 17.12
C ARG A 38 11.01 -5.08 16.26
N LEU A 39 11.04 -3.88 16.84
CA LEU A 39 10.80 -2.63 16.09
C LEU A 39 11.86 -2.40 15.01
N HIS A 40 13.12 -2.67 15.32
CA HIS A 40 14.21 -2.58 14.33
C HIS A 40 14.01 -3.55 13.15
N ILE A 41 13.63 -4.79 13.44
CA ILE A 41 13.33 -5.80 12.42
C ILE A 41 12.13 -5.38 11.57
N VAL A 42 11.05 -4.92 12.19
CA VAL A 42 9.85 -4.42 11.49
C VAL A 42 10.19 -3.26 10.57
N PHE A 43 11.01 -2.31 11.04
CA PHE A 43 11.46 -1.17 10.24
C PHE A 43 12.28 -1.61 9.04
N GLY A 44 13.22 -2.54 9.23
CA GLY A 44 14.00 -3.15 8.15
C GLY A 44 13.12 -3.87 7.13
N ALA A 45 12.22 -4.74 7.60
CA ALA A 45 11.28 -5.48 6.77
C ALA A 45 10.34 -4.55 5.98
N THR A 46 9.89 -3.45 6.58
CA THR A 46 9.02 -2.48 5.89
C THR A 46 9.75 -1.80 4.73
N ARG A 47 11.04 -1.49 4.86
CA ARG A 47 11.85 -0.86 3.80
C ARG A 47 12.05 -1.76 2.58
N GLU A 48 12.03 -3.08 2.73
CA GLU A 48 12.12 -4.02 1.60
C GLU A 48 10.88 -3.95 0.70
N VAL A 49 9.71 -3.73 1.30
CA VAL A 49 8.40 -3.77 0.63
C VAL A 49 7.97 -2.38 0.12
N ILE A 50 8.58 -1.31 0.60
CA ILE A 50 8.15 0.07 0.26
C ILE A 50 8.30 0.38 -1.24
N ARG A 51 9.35 -0.13 -1.90
CA ARG A 51 9.58 0.11 -3.33
C ARG A 51 8.49 -0.51 -4.21
N PRO A 52 8.20 -1.83 -4.11
CA PRO A 52 7.13 -2.43 -4.92
C PRO A 52 5.74 -1.84 -4.57
N ALA A 53 5.46 -1.56 -3.29
CA ALA A 53 4.20 -0.95 -2.88
C ALA A 53 3.98 0.44 -3.52
N LEU A 54 5.00 1.30 -3.52
CA LEU A 54 4.93 2.63 -4.14
C LEU A 54 4.73 2.55 -5.66
N PHE A 55 5.35 1.56 -6.32
CA PHE A 55 5.15 1.34 -7.76
C PHE A 55 3.69 0.98 -8.08
N GLY A 56 3.06 0.12 -7.27
CA GLY A 56 1.65 -0.22 -7.42
C GLY A 56 0.74 1.00 -7.28
N VAL A 57 0.94 1.77 -6.20
CA VAL A 57 0.20 3.04 -5.97
C VAL A 57 0.41 4.02 -7.12
N PHE A 58 1.63 4.13 -7.65
CA PHE A 58 1.94 4.99 -8.78
C PHE A 58 1.18 4.59 -10.05
N ILE A 59 1.12 3.29 -10.39
CA ILE A 59 0.38 2.80 -11.56
C ILE A 59 -1.10 3.11 -11.44
N ILE A 60 -1.69 2.84 -10.27
CA ILE A 60 -3.11 3.14 -10.01
C ILE A 60 -3.35 4.64 -10.15
N THR A 61 -2.50 5.47 -9.54
CA THR A 61 -2.59 6.93 -9.64
C THR A 61 -2.51 7.37 -11.10
N ALA A 62 -1.61 6.82 -11.90
CA ALA A 62 -1.46 7.13 -13.32
C ALA A 62 -2.68 6.73 -14.17
N VAL A 63 -3.41 5.68 -13.78
CA VAL A 63 -4.67 5.27 -14.44
C VAL A 63 -5.85 6.15 -14.00
N TYR A 64 -5.91 6.53 -12.73
CA TYR A 64 -6.99 7.36 -12.18
C TYR A 64 -6.84 8.85 -12.51
N LEU A 65 -5.61 9.34 -12.66
CA LEU A 65 -5.31 10.72 -13.03
C LEU A 65 -6.04 11.18 -14.32
N PRO A 66 -6.00 10.43 -15.45
CA PRO A 66 -6.75 10.79 -16.65
C PRO A 66 -8.26 10.64 -16.47
N VAL A 67 -8.76 9.70 -15.66
CA VAL A 67 -10.20 9.60 -15.35
C VAL A 67 -10.68 10.86 -14.64
N PHE A 68 -9.90 11.38 -13.69
CA PHE A 68 -10.19 12.64 -13.00
C PHE A 68 -10.03 13.87 -13.89
N ALA A 69 -9.10 13.83 -14.85
CA ALA A 69 -8.94 14.89 -15.85
C ALA A 69 -10.11 14.89 -16.87
N LEU A 70 -10.66 13.72 -17.20
CA LEU A 70 -11.79 13.55 -18.11
C LEU A 70 -13.13 13.94 -17.46
N THR A 71 -13.32 13.71 -16.15
CA THR A 71 -14.48 14.27 -15.42
C THR A 71 -14.42 15.80 -15.31
N GLY A 72 -13.24 16.41 -15.51
CA GLY A 72 -13.07 17.87 -15.68
C GLY A 72 -13.59 18.43 -17.01
N VAL A 73 -13.87 17.59 -18.02
CA VAL A 73 -14.54 18.01 -19.27
C VAL A 73 -16.07 17.87 -19.14
N GLU A 74 -16.60 17.67 -17.92
CA GLU A 74 -18.02 17.80 -17.62
C GLU A 74 -18.34 18.95 -16.66
N GLY A 75 -17.50 20.00 -16.65
CA GLY A 75 -17.96 21.33 -16.24
C GLY A 75 -18.86 22.03 -17.28
N LYS A 76 -18.91 21.52 -18.53
CA LYS A 76 -19.65 22.14 -19.65
C LYS A 76 -20.72 21.26 -20.33
N MET A 77 -20.84 19.97 -20.00
CA MET A 77 -21.99 19.16 -20.48
C MET A 77 -23.23 19.24 -19.59
N PHE A 78 -23.12 19.81 -18.38
CA PHE A 78 -24.26 20.12 -17.50
C PHE A 78 -24.72 21.58 -17.58
N HIS A 79 -24.32 22.33 -18.61
CA HIS A 79 -24.83 23.68 -18.87
C HIS A 79 -25.96 23.77 -19.92
N PRO A 80 -26.34 22.72 -20.67
CA PRO A 80 -27.61 22.69 -21.38
C PRO A 80 -28.45 21.48 -20.95
N MET A 81 -28.67 21.32 -19.64
CA MET A 81 -29.91 20.69 -19.14
C MET A 81 -30.79 21.78 -18.52
N ALA A 82 -30.96 22.85 -19.31
CA ALA A 82 -32.19 23.61 -19.43
C ALA A 82 -32.90 23.13 -20.71
#